data_AF-A0A2W6C1R2-F1
#
_entry.id   AF-A0A2W6C1R2-F1
#
_cell.length_a   1.000
_cell.length_b   1.000
_cell.length_c   1.000
_cell.angle_alpha   90.00
_cell.angle_beta   90.00
_cell.angle_gamma   90.00
#
_symmetry.space_group_name_H-M   'P 1'
#
loop_
_entity.id
_entity.type
_entity.pdbx_description
1 polymer ?
#
loop_
_entity_poly.entity_id
_entity_poly.type
_entity_poly.pdbx_seq_one_letter_code
_entity_poly.pdbx_strand_id
1 'polypeptide(L)' 'MTDKNVDEGKGRLKEAAGSLTGDESLKNEGKADQAKASLKDTVDQVADKAKDTLDRD' A
#
# COMPACT_ATOMS: atom_id res chain seq x y z
N MET A 1 -11.78 3.15 -8.79
CA MET A 1 -11.71 3.33 -7.32
C MET A 1 -12.03 2.06 -6.54
N THR A 2 -12.22 0.91 -7.20
CA THR A 2 -12.53 -0.37 -6.53
C THR A 2 -11.28 -1.12 -6.06
N ASP A 3 -10.14 -0.97 -6.76
CA ASP A 3 -8.91 -1.72 -6.48
C ASP A 3 -8.26 -1.36 -5.13
N LYS A 4 -8.12 -0.07 -4.80
CA LYS A 4 -7.42 0.38 -3.58
C LYS A 4 -8.03 -0.19 -2.29
N ASN A 5 -9.35 -0.25 -2.20
CA ASN A 5 -10.05 -0.77 -1.01
C ASN A 5 -9.98 -2.31 -0.93
N VAL A 6 -9.98 -2.98 -2.08
CA VAL A 6 -9.87 -4.45 -2.15
C VAL A 6 -8.46 -4.91 -1.79
N ASP A 7 -7.42 -4.21 -2.25
CA ASP A 7 -6.02 -4.51 -1.91
C ASP A 7 -5.73 -4.28 -0.43
N GLU A 8 -6.24 -3.20 0.17
CA GLU A 8 -6.06 -2.95 1.60
C GLU A 8 -6.79 -3.99 2.47
N GLY A 9 -8.00 -4.40 2.04
CA GLY A 9 -8.75 -5.49 2.69
C GLY A 9 -8.06 -6.84 2.59
N LYS A 10 -7.48 -7.17 1.43
CA LYS A 10 -6.68 -8.39 1.22
C LYS A 10 -5.42 -8.42 2.08
N GLY A 11 -4.72 -7.28 2.21
CA GLY A 11 -3.52 -7.17 3.04
C GLY A 11 -3.81 -7.48 4.51
N ARG A 12 -4.87 -6.87 5.07
CA ARG A 12 -5.32 -7.13 6.44
C ARG A 12 -5.75 -8.59 6.65
N LEU A 13 -6.42 -9.18 5.65
CA LEU A 13 -6.79 -10.60 5.66
C LEU A 13 -5.59 -11.53 5.63
N LYS A 14 -4.56 -11.27 4.80
CA LYS A 14 -3.31 -12.05 4.80
C LYS A 14 -2.56 -11.93 6.11
N GLU A 15 -2.53 -10.74 6.71
CA GLU A 15 -1.85 -10.54 7.99
C GLU A 15 -2.56 -11.28 9.12
N ALA A 16 -3.91 -11.21 9.17
CA ALA A 16 -4.71 -11.94 10.13
C ALA A 16 -4.60 -13.47 9.93
N ALA A 17 -4.67 -13.94 8.68
CA ALA A 17 -4.52 -15.35 8.34
C ALA A 17 -3.13 -15.86 8.73
N GLY A 18 -2.05 -15.16 8.35
CA GLY A 18 -0.68 -15.53 8.73
C GLY A 18 -0.45 -15.53 10.24
N SER A 19 -1.05 -14.58 10.97
CA SER A 19 -1.03 -14.61 12.45
C SER A 19 -1.81 -15.78 13.04
N LEU A 20 -2.90 -16.22 12.40
CA LEU A 20 -3.74 -17.33 12.86
C LEU A 20 -3.15 -18.71 12.53
N THR A 21 -2.58 -18.90 11.34
CA THR A 21 -1.94 -20.16 10.94
C THR A 21 -0.47 -20.25 11.35
N GLY A 22 0.12 -19.17 11.90
CA GLY A 22 1.54 -19.13 12.26
C GLY A 22 2.46 -19.01 11.04
N ASP A 23 1.91 -18.63 9.89
CA ASP A 23 2.63 -18.54 8.63
C ASP A 23 3.29 -17.15 8.51
N GLU A 24 4.58 -17.08 8.88
CA GLU A 24 5.35 -15.84 8.86
C GLU A 24 5.39 -15.19 7.48
N SER A 25 5.35 -15.98 6.41
CA SER A 25 5.33 -15.49 5.03
C SER A 25 4.11 -14.61 4.75
N LEU A 26 2.90 -15.07 5.11
CA LEU A 26 1.65 -14.32 4.88
C LEU A 26 1.59 -13.01 5.68
N LYS A 27 2.10 -13.02 6.91
CA LYS A 27 2.20 -11.83 7.75
C LYS A 27 3.22 -10.82 7.19
N ASN A 28 4.35 -11.30 6.71
CA ASN A 28 5.40 -10.43 6.18
C ASN A 28 5.02 -9.84 4.81
N GLU A 29 4.28 -10.60 4.00
CA GLU A 29 3.75 -10.14 2.71
C GLU A 29 2.72 -9.00 2.91
N GLY A 30 1.78 -9.17 3.84
CA GLY A 30 0.80 -8.12 4.16
C GLY A 30 1.44 -6.81 4.64
N LYS A 31 2.46 -6.90 5.50
CA LYS A 31 3.24 -5.73 5.94
C LYS A 31 4.05 -5.09 4.82
N ALA A 32 4.67 -5.90 3.96
CA ALA A 32 5.46 -5.41 2.84
C ALA A 32 4.58 -4.68 1.81
N ASP A 33 3.37 -5.18 1.54
CA ASP A 33 2.39 -4.52 0.69
C ASP A 33 1.94 -3.17 1.28
N GLN A 34 1.65 -3.09 2.59
CA GLN A 34 1.30 -1.82 3.23
C GLN A 34 2.45 -0.79 3.17
N ALA A 35 3.68 -1.25 3.40
CA ALA A 35 4.86 -0.38 3.31
C ALA A 35 5.05 0.15 1.88
N LYS A 36 4.94 -0.72 0.87
CA LYS A 36 5.03 -0.34 -0.55
C LYS A 36 3.90 0.61 -0.95
N ALA A 37 2.67 0.36 -0.49
CA ALA A 37 1.53 1.24 -0.75
C ALA A 37 1.76 2.64 -0.15
N SER A 38 2.21 2.72 1.10
CA SER A 38 2.49 3.99 1.79
C SER A 38 3.62 4.78 1.11
N LEU A 39 4.67 4.08 0.68
CA LEU A 39 5.77 4.65 -0.11
C LEU A 39 5.26 5.18 -1.45
N LYS A 40 4.45 4.39 -2.17
CA LYS A 40 3.91 4.79 -3.47
C LYS A 40 2.99 5.99 -3.36
N ASP A 41 2.07 6.02 -2.39
CA ASP A 41 1.18 7.17 -2.15
C ASP A 41 1.96 8.44 -1.78
N THR A 42 3.07 8.31 -1.06
CA THR A 42 3.94 9.45 -0.73
C THR A 42 4.66 9.97 -1.96
N VAL A 43 5.23 9.07 -2.78
CA VAL A 43 5.94 9.43 -4.01
C VAL A 43 4.99 10.02 -5.04
N ASP A 44 3.81 9.43 -5.24
CA ASP A 44 2.78 9.96 -6.14
C ASP A 44 2.36 11.36 -5.70
N GLN A 45 2.08 11.60 -4.41
CA GLN A 45 1.73 12.95 -3.92
C GLN A 45 2.84 13.99 -4.12
N VAL A 46 4.11 13.61 -3.92
CA VAL A 46 5.25 14.51 -4.15
C VAL A 46 5.41 14.79 -5.63
N ALA A 47 5.28 13.77 -6.48
CA ALA A 47 5.37 13.91 -7.93
C ALA A 47 4.22 14.75 -8.50
N ASP A 48 2.99 14.55 -8.03
CA ASP A 48 1.81 15.34 -8.40
C ASP A 48 2.00 16.81 -7.99
N LYS A 49 2.43 17.09 -6.75
CA LYS A 49 2.74 18.47 -6.34
C LYS A 49 3.84 19.10 -7.19
N ALA A 50 4.91 18.37 -7.47
CA ALA A 50 6.00 18.88 -8.28
C ALA A 50 5.54 19.21 -9.71
N LYS A 51 4.72 18.33 -10.31
CA LYS A 51 4.09 18.59 -11.61
C LYS A 51 3.15 19.77 -11.58
N ASP A 52 2.24 19.86 -10.61
CA ASP A 52 1.28 20.97 -10.48
C ASP A 52 1.98 22.34 -10.30
N THR A 53 3.16 22.35 -9.66
CA THR A 53 3.97 23.58 -9.53
C THR A 53 4.76 23.91 -10.81
N LEU A 54 5.15 22.90 -11.60
CA LEU A 54 5.91 23.08 -12.84
C LEU A 54 5.01 23.39 -14.05
N ASP A 55 3.76 22.94 -14.06
CA ASP A 55 2.77 23.19 -15.12
C ASP A 55 2.09 24.57 -14.99
N ARG A 56 2.44 25.35 -13.96
CA ARG A 56 1.81 26.64 -13.65
C ARG A 56 2.53 27.85 -14.30
N ASP A 57 3.55 27.62 -15.12
CA ASP A 57 4.22 28.59 -16.00
C ASP A 57 3.79 28.37 -17.46
#